data_AF-A0A7C9J798-F1
#
_entry.id   AF-A0A7C9J798-F1
#
_cell.length_a   1.000
_cell.length_b   1.000
_cell.length_c   1.000
_cell.angle_alpha   90.00
_cell.angle_beta   90.00
_cell.angle_gamma   90.00
#
_symmetry.space_group_name_H-M   'P 1'
#
loop_
_entity.id
_entity.type
_entity.pdbx_description
1 polymer ?
#
loop_
_entity_poly.entity_id
_entity_poly.type
_entity_poly.pdbx_seq_one_letter_code
_entity_poly.pdbx_strand_id
1 'polypeptide(L)'
;MSRTRVRTPVADQACAAAVDLARSAAEEIARPGEVGEHLGFDAEGDRVVTHYFACLDRAYEGWRWAITVARASRAKSVTVSETVLLPGKGALLAPTWVPWSRRLRPGDLGPGDLLPAEADDDRLAPGFTAETDPDAETDHQMLFEYGLGRARVLSAIGRDLAVNRWHSGESGPDSPLAAAAPAQCSTCGFYWPLAGALRLGFGVCANEFAPDDGKVVAADHGCGAHSEAAPAPSAAGEAPQPILDDLGYDPMPEG
;
A
#
# COMPACT_ATOMS: atom_id res chain seq x y z
N MET A 1 -1.50 -15.38 38.29
CA MET A 1 -0.08 -15.71 38.05
C MET A 1 0.77 -14.81 38.92
N SER A 2 1.37 -15.36 39.98
CA SER A 2 2.24 -14.61 40.90
C SER A 2 3.45 -14.10 40.13
N ARG A 3 3.64 -12.78 40.04
CA ARG A 3 4.85 -12.19 39.46
C ARG A 3 6.00 -12.51 40.40
N THR A 4 6.80 -13.51 40.04
CA THR A 4 8.09 -13.76 40.69
C THR A 4 8.90 -12.47 40.61
N ARG A 5 9.13 -11.84 41.77
CA ARG A 5 9.94 -10.63 41.85
C ARG A 5 11.39 -11.04 41.59
N VAL A 6 11.83 -10.90 40.33
CA VAL A 6 13.23 -11.15 39.97
C VAL A 6 14.07 -10.13 40.72
N ARG A 7 14.92 -10.61 41.65
CA ARG A 7 15.90 -9.73 42.30
C ARG A 7 16.86 -9.24 41.23
N THR A 8 17.11 -7.93 41.21
CA THR A 8 18.22 -7.37 40.43
C THR A 8 19.51 -8.09 40.84
N PRO A 9 20.21 -8.76 39.89
CA PRO A 9 21.47 -9.42 40.19
C PRO A 9 22.47 -8.40 40.74
N VAL A 10 23.25 -8.80 41.75
CA VAL A 10 24.38 -7.97 42.18
C VAL A 10 25.47 -8.12 41.14
N ALA A 11 25.95 -7.01 40.58
CA ALA A 11 26.99 -7.02 39.57
C ALA A 11 28.28 -7.65 40.11
N ASP A 12 28.89 -8.54 39.33
CA ASP A 12 30.24 -9.00 39.63
C ASP A 12 31.23 -7.85 39.44
N GLN A 13 32.05 -7.60 40.46
CA GLN A 13 32.94 -6.43 40.48
C GLN A 13 33.98 -6.46 39.35
N ALA A 14 34.48 -7.64 38.97
CA ALA A 14 35.44 -7.75 37.88
C ALA A 14 34.77 -7.45 36.53
N CYS A 15 33.56 -7.99 36.30
CA CYS A 15 32.78 -7.67 35.11
C CYS A 15 32.40 -6.18 35.06
N ALA A 16 31.91 -5.60 36.15
CA ALA A 16 31.55 -4.17 36.21
C ALA A 16 32.74 -3.23 35.98
N ALA A 17 33.96 -3.65 36.32
CA ALA A 17 35.19 -2.90 36.07
C ALA A 17 35.73 -3.08 34.64
N ALA A 18 35.21 -4.02 33.84
CA ALA A 18 35.74 -4.37 32.51
C ALA A 18 35.29 -3.41 31.39
N VAL A 19 35.20 -2.10 31.69
CA VAL A 19 34.73 -1.08 30.75
C VAL A 19 35.65 -0.97 29.53
N ASP A 20 36.96 -1.03 29.72
CA ASP A 20 37.93 -0.91 28.61
C ASP A 20 37.86 -2.11 27.67
N LEU A 21 37.74 -3.33 28.23
CA LEU A 21 37.52 -4.54 27.44
C LEU A 21 36.24 -4.43 26.60
N ALA A 22 35.16 -3.94 27.22
CA ALA A 22 33.89 -3.75 26.54
C ALA A 22 33.97 -2.67 25.44
N ARG A 23 34.64 -1.55 25.72
CA ARG A 23 34.88 -0.49 24.72
C ARG A 23 35.67 -1.02 23.52
N SER A 24 36.79 -1.71 23.76
CA SER A 24 37.61 -2.26 22.68
C SER A 24 36.81 -3.25 21.82
N ALA A 25 35.95 -4.07 22.43
CA ALA A 25 35.10 -5.00 21.70
C ALA A 25 34.04 -4.31 20.82
N ALA A 26 33.53 -3.14 21.23
CA ALA A 26 32.66 -2.33 20.39
C ALA A 26 33.43 -1.66 19.24
N GLU A 27 34.61 -1.13 19.53
CA GLU A 27 35.47 -0.47 18.55
C GLU A 27 36.03 -1.42 17.49
N GLU A 28 36.13 -2.72 17.79
CA GLU A 28 36.49 -3.75 16.80
C GLU A 28 35.43 -3.95 15.71
N ILE A 29 34.15 -3.72 16.04
CA ILE A 29 33.01 -3.91 15.12
C ILE A 29 32.57 -2.58 14.49
N ALA A 30 32.58 -1.50 15.28
CA ALA A 30 32.17 -0.18 14.85
C ALA A 30 33.16 0.43 13.85
N ARG A 31 32.72 1.41 13.05
CA ARG A 31 33.68 2.20 12.29
C ARG A 31 34.44 3.14 13.25
N PRO A 32 35.65 3.59 12.88
CA PRO A 32 36.45 4.47 13.73
C PRO A 32 35.66 5.71 14.18
N GLY A 33 35.56 5.92 15.50
CA GLY A 33 34.88 7.07 16.10
C GLY A 33 33.37 6.94 16.29
N GLU A 34 32.76 5.77 16.01
CA GLU A 34 31.31 5.56 16.16
C GLU A 34 30.90 5.03 17.57
N VAL A 35 31.87 4.74 18.44
CA VAL A 35 31.64 4.36 19.85
C VAL A 35 31.87 5.57 20.75
N GLY A 36 30.80 6.06 21.39
CA GLY A 36 30.83 7.24 22.25
C GLY A 36 31.10 6.95 23.72
N GLU A 37 30.54 7.79 24.58
CA GLU A 37 30.71 7.71 26.03
C GLU A 37 30.11 6.43 26.63
N HIS A 38 30.66 5.98 27.76
CA HIS A 38 30.09 4.88 28.53
C HIS A 38 28.83 5.37 29.26
N LEU A 39 27.70 4.72 29.00
CA LEU A 39 26.38 5.11 29.50
C LEU A 39 25.99 4.38 30.79
N GLY A 40 26.86 3.49 31.29
CA GLY A 40 26.59 2.63 32.44
C GLY A 40 26.55 1.16 32.06
N PHE A 41 26.08 0.32 32.98
CA PHE A 41 25.99 -1.12 32.79
C PHE A 41 24.78 -1.68 33.56
N ASP A 42 24.29 -2.84 33.11
CA ASP A 42 23.29 -3.63 33.81
C ASP A 42 23.85 -5.01 34.16
N ALA A 43 23.48 -5.53 35.34
CA ALA A 43 23.81 -6.88 35.74
C ALA A 43 22.73 -7.84 35.26
N GLU A 44 23.08 -8.75 34.34
CA GLU A 44 22.11 -9.67 33.72
C GLU A 44 22.07 -11.04 34.40
N GLY A 45 23.13 -11.43 35.11
CA GLY A 45 23.22 -12.72 35.79
C GLY A 45 24.43 -12.85 36.71
N ASP A 46 24.67 -14.05 37.24
CA ASP A 46 25.88 -14.33 38.04
C ASP A 46 27.12 -14.19 37.15
N ARG A 47 27.96 -13.19 37.44
CA ARG A 47 29.16 -12.87 36.65
C ARG A 47 28.88 -12.56 35.18
N VAL A 48 27.75 -11.93 34.89
CA VAL A 48 27.39 -11.42 33.56
C VAL A 48 26.93 -9.97 33.69
N VAL A 49 27.57 -9.08 32.95
CA VAL A 49 27.30 -7.63 32.94
C VAL A 49 27.26 -7.13 31.51
N THR A 50 26.29 -6.30 31.18
CA THR A 50 26.19 -5.64 29.87
C THR A 50 26.57 -4.18 30.01
N HIS A 51 27.66 -3.77 29.37
CA HIS A 51 28.08 -2.36 29.31
C HIS A 51 27.41 -1.67 28.12
N TYR A 52 26.96 -0.44 28.34
CA TYR A 52 26.36 0.37 27.28
C TYR A 52 27.26 1.54 26.88
N PHE A 53 27.36 1.82 25.58
CA PHE A 53 28.05 3.01 25.06
C PHE A 53 27.15 3.73 24.07
N ALA A 54 27.28 5.06 23.98
CA ALA A 54 26.56 5.84 22.99
C ALA A 54 26.95 5.40 21.56
N CYS A 55 25.97 5.27 20.68
CA CYS A 55 26.22 5.11 19.25
C CYS A 55 26.32 6.50 18.62
N LEU A 56 27.43 6.78 17.91
CA LEU A 56 27.65 8.05 17.22
C LEU A 56 27.42 7.95 15.70
N ASP A 57 27.06 6.76 15.19
CA ASP A 57 26.65 6.58 13.80
C ASP A 57 25.29 7.25 13.57
N ARG A 58 25.25 8.16 12.59
CA ARG A 58 24.04 8.90 12.19
C ARG A 58 22.95 7.99 11.61
N ALA A 59 23.30 6.81 11.12
CA ALA A 59 22.32 5.82 10.67
C ALA A 59 21.55 5.16 11.82
N TYR A 60 22.04 5.26 13.06
CA TYR A 60 21.49 4.59 14.24
C TYR A 60 21.19 5.58 15.37
N GLU A 61 20.55 6.70 15.04
CA GLU A 61 20.15 7.70 16.03
C GLU A 61 19.26 7.08 17.14
N GLY A 62 19.61 7.35 18.39
CA GLY A 62 18.92 6.80 19.56
C GLY A 62 19.28 5.36 19.89
N TRP A 63 20.15 4.70 19.12
CA TRP A 63 20.69 3.38 19.46
C TRP A 63 21.91 3.48 20.38
N ARG A 64 22.26 2.37 21.00
CA ARG A 64 23.42 2.23 21.89
C ARG A 64 24.12 0.91 21.65
N TRP A 65 25.45 0.92 21.78
CA TRP A 65 26.23 -0.30 21.83
C TRP A 65 25.95 -1.00 23.15
N ALA A 66 25.76 -2.32 23.12
CA ALA A 66 25.60 -3.17 24.29
C ALA A 66 26.60 -4.32 24.19
N ILE A 67 27.48 -4.40 25.18
CA ILE A 67 28.59 -5.35 25.20
C ILE A 67 28.45 -6.18 26.46
N THR A 68 28.04 -7.43 26.28
CA THR A 68 27.88 -8.37 27.38
C THR A 68 29.22 -9.02 27.65
N VAL A 69 29.72 -8.84 28.86
CA VAL A 69 30.93 -9.49 29.37
C VAL A 69 30.57 -10.50 30.44
N ALA A 70 31.31 -11.60 30.47
CA ALA A 70 31.11 -12.67 31.42
C ALA A 70 32.42 -13.14 32.03
N ARG A 71 32.37 -13.64 33.26
CA ARG A 71 33.50 -14.30 33.91
C ARG A 71 33.13 -15.71 34.31
N ALA A 72 33.73 -16.68 33.62
CA ALA A 72 33.49 -18.09 33.89
C ALA A 72 33.81 -18.46 35.35
N SER A 73 33.17 -19.51 35.87
CA SER A 73 33.41 -19.99 37.23
C SER A 73 34.88 -20.31 37.46
N ARG A 74 35.44 -19.83 38.57
CA ARG A 74 36.87 -19.96 38.96
C ARG A 74 37.85 -19.25 38.01
N ALA A 75 37.40 -18.61 36.93
CA ALA A 75 38.25 -17.80 36.08
C ALA A 75 38.59 -16.47 36.75
N LYS A 76 39.82 -16.01 36.49
CA LYS A 76 40.33 -14.72 36.96
C LYS A 76 40.13 -13.60 35.93
N SER A 77 40.00 -13.94 34.65
CA SER A 77 39.80 -13.00 33.54
C SER A 77 38.33 -12.91 33.15
N VAL A 78 37.92 -11.71 32.75
CA VAL A 78 36.63 -11.42 32.12
C VAL A 78 36.78 -11.61 30.60
N THR A 79 35.75 -12.13 29.95
CA THR A 79 35.69 -12.32 28.49
C THR A 79 34.45 -11.66 27.91
N VAL A 80 34.50 -11.28 26.63
CA VAL A 80 33.32 -10.78 25.90
C VAL A 80 32.47 -11.95 25.45
N SER A 81 31.16 -11.87 25.67
CA SER A 81 30.18 -12.86 25.22
C SER A 81 29.55 -12.45 23.89
N GLU A 82 29.15 -11.18 23.78
CA GLU A 82 28.50 -10.63 22.60
C GLU A 82 28.72 -9.11 22.54
N THR A 83 28.72 -8.58 21.33
CA THR A 83 28.70 -7.14 21.03
C THR A 83 27.56 -6.91 20.07
N VAL A 84 26.55 -6.15 20.49
CA VAL A 84 25.35 -5.88 19.70
C VAL A 84 25.00 -4.40 19.76
N LEU A 85 24.28 -3.93 18.75
CA LEU A 85 23.67 -2.61 18.75
C LEU A 85 22.20 -2.75 19.12
N LEU A 86 21.76 -2.07 20.18
CA LEU A 86 20.39 -2.15 20.68
C LEU A 86 19.68 -0.80 20.57
N PRO A 87 18.36 -0.82 20.28
CA PRO A 87 17.59 0.41 20.27
C PRO A 87 17.49 0.97 21.69
N GLY A 88 17.88 2.23 21.85
CA GLY A 88 17.72 2.99 23.08
C GLY A 88 16.47 3.87 23.04
N LYS A 89 16.40 4.82 23.99
CA LYS A 89 15.32 5.80 24.02
C LYS A 89 15.45 6.74 22.82
N GLY A 90 14.45 6.72 21.95
CA GLY A 90 14.42 7.55 20.73
C GLY A 90 14.90 6.84 19.47
N ALA A 91 15.30 5.56 19.55
CA ALA A 91 15.60 4.77 18.37
C ALA A 91 14.37 4.63 17.46
N LEU A 92 14.57 4.85 16.16
CA LEU A 92 13.55 4.55 15.15
C LEU A 92 13.42 3.04 15.02
N LEU A 93 12.28 2.50 15.44
CA LEU A 93 11.96 1.07 15.34
C LEU A 93 11.15 0.78 14.09
N ALA A 94 11.26 -0.45 13.61
CA ALA A 94 10.39 -0.95 12.54
C ALA A 94 8.91 -0.87 12.98
N PRO A 95 7.99 -0.55 12.06
CA PRO A 95 6.56 -0.61 12.35
C PRO A 95 6.15 -2.03 12.73
N THR A 96 5.01 -2.16 13.39
CA THR A 96 4.44 -3.47 13.71
C THR A 96 4.23 -4.27 12.42
N TRP A 97 4.63 -5.54 12.45
CA TRP A 97 4.46 -6.43 11.31
C TRP A 97 2.98 -6.61 10.96
N VAL A 98 2.66 -6.58 9.67
CA VAL A 98 1.30 -6.73 9.14
C VAL A 98 1.27 -7.90 8.14
N PRO A 99 0.27 -8.81 8.24
CA PRO A 99 0.09 -9.89 7.28
C PRO A 99 0.06 -9.40 5.82
N TRP A 100 0.61 -10.17 4.90
CA TRP A 100 0.67 -9.80 3.48
C TRP A 100 -0.71 -9.48 2.89
N SER A 101 -1.75 -10.24 3.25
CA SER A 101 -3.12 -10.04 2.76
C SER A 101 -3.69 -8.69 3.16
N ARG A 102 -3.29 -8.16 4.32
CA ARG A 102 -3.67 -6.82 4.81
C ARG A 102 -2.81 -5.70 4.23
N ARG A 103 -1.77 -6.03 3.46
CA ARG A 103 -0.93 -5.06 2.75
C ARG A 103 -1.35 -4.85 1.30
N LEU A 104 -2.23 -5.71 0.77
CA LEU A 104 -2.74 -5.62 -0.60
C LEU A 104 -3.47 -4.30 -0.85
N ARG A 105 -3.20 -3.73 -2.02
CA ARG A 105 -3.85 -2.54 -2.57
C ARG A 105 -4.55 -2.89 -3.87
N PRO A 106 -5.56 -2.11 -4.29
CA PRO A 106 -6.14 -2.25 -5.62
C PRO A 106 -5.05 -2.19 -6.70
N GLY A 107 -5.02 -3.19 -7.59
CA GLY A 107 -4.02 -3.30 -8.66
C GLY A 107 -2.79 -4.13 -8.33
N ASP A 108 -2.61 -4.61 -7.09
CA ASP A 108 -1.44 -5.42 -6.72
C ASP A 108 -1.43 -6.82 -7.33
N LEU A 109 -2.58 -7.33 -7.80
CA LEU A 109 -2.68 -8.67 -8.38
C LEU A 109 -2.28 -8.65 -9.85
N GLY A 110 -1.37 -9.56 -10.22
CA GLY A 110 -0.91 -9.79 -11.58
C GLY A 110 -1.35 -11.14 -12.16
N PRO A 111 -0.89 -11.46 -13.38
CA PRO A 111 -1.18 -12.74 -14.03
C PRO A 111 -0.68 -13.93 -13.19
N GLY A 112 -1.59 -14.83 -12.84
CA GLY A 112 -1.29 -16.05 -12.07
C GLY A 112 -1.45 -15.91 -10.55
N ASP A 113 -1.68 -14.71 -10.04
CA ASP A 113 -1.95 -14.52 -8.61
C ASP A 113 -3.34 -15.02 -8.24
N LEU A 114 -3.42 -15.74 -7.12
CA LEU A 114 -4.68 -16.20 -6.53
C LEU A 114 -4.92 -15.45 -5.23
N LEU A 115 -6.02 -14.70 -5.17
CA LEU A 115 -6.53 -14.09 -3.95
C LEU A 115 -7.82 -14.79 -3.53
N PRO A 116 -7.75 -15.86 -2.73
CA PRO A 116 -8.95 -16.51 -2.22
C PRO A 116 -9.73 -15.54 -1.32
N ALA A 117 -11.05 -15.51 -1.48
CA ALA A 117 -11.92 -14.79 -0.55
C ALA A 117 -11.94 -15.51 0.80
N GLU A 118 -11.98 -14.75 1.88
CA GLU A 118 -12.15 -15.30 3.21
C GLU A 118 -13.50 -16.03 3.34
N ALA A 119 -13.57 -16.99 4.26
CA ALA A 119 -14.78 -17.79 4.44
C ALA A 119 -15.98 -16.93 4.87
N ASP A 120 -15.71 -15.91 5.68
CA ASP A 120 -16.62 -14.95 6.32
C ASP A 120 -16.53 -13.54 5.71
N ASP A 121 -16.18 -13.42 4.42
CA ASP A 121 -16.15 -12.13 3.73
C ASP A 121 -17.57 -11.53 3.59
N ASP A 122 -17.87 -10.51 4.40
CA ASP A 122 -19.15 -9.79 4.43
C ASP A 122 -19.58 -9.20 3.07
N ARG A 123 -18.66 -9.04 2.12
CA ARG A 123 -18.97 -8.55 0.76
C ARG A 123 -19.65 -9.62 -0.09
N LEU A 124 -19.65 -10.86 0.36
CA LEU A 124 -20.22 -12.01 -0.34
C LEU A 124 -21.41 -12.58 0.44
N ALA A 125 -22.44 -12.98 -0.29
CA ALA A 125 -23.56 -13.74 0.23
C ALA A 125 -23.67 -15.07 -0.55
N PRO A 126 -24.29 -16.12 0.03
CA PRO A 126 -24.63 -17.31 -0.74
C PRO A 126 -25.45 -16.95 -1.97
N GLY A 127 -25.09 -17.50 -3.13
CA GLY A 127 -25.85 -17.25 -4.37
C GLY A 127 -27.20 -17.95 -4.42
N PHE A 128 -27.44 -18.87 -3.49
CA PHE A 128 -28.71 -19.54 -3.27
C PHE A 128 -29.00 -19.59 -1.77
N THR A 129 -30.20 -19.16 -1.38
CA THR A 129 -30.73 -19.34 -0.03
C THR A 129 -31.61 -20.59 -0.05
N ALA A 130 -31.12 -21.69 0.53
CA ALA A 130 -31.93 -22.89 0.73
C ALA A 130 -32.97 -22.63 1.83
N GLU A 131 -34.04 -21.90 1.50
CA GLU A 131 -35.20 -21.74 2.40
C GLU A 131 -36.22 -22.89 2.29
N THR A 132 -35.92 -23.94 1.53
CA THR A 132 -36.76 -25.14 1.47
C THR A 132 -35.89 -26.37 1.48
N ASP A 133 -35.97 -27.09 2.60
CA ASP A 133 -35.63 -28.50 2.79
C ASP A 133 -34.17 -28.91 2.45
N PRO A 134 -33.34 -29.33 3.43
CA PRO A 134 -32.03 -29.94 3.14
C PRO A 134 -32.10 -31.22 2.29
N ASP A 135 -33.29 -31.82 2.12
CA ASP A 135 -33.54 -32.95 1.21
C ASP A 135 -34.08 -32.53 -0.17
N ALA A 136 -34.32 -31.24 -0.41
CA ALA A 136 -34.62 -30.76 -1.75
C ALA A 136 -33.32 -30.77 -2.57
N GLU A 137 -33.15 -31.80 -3.40
CA GLU A 137 -32.27 -31.80 -4.58
C GLU A 137 -32.69 -30.68 -5.53
N THR A 138 -32.47 -29.42 -5.13
CA THR A 138 -32.57 -28.29 -6.04
C THR A 138 -31.42 -28.44 -7.00
N ASP A 139 -31.76 -28.94 -8.18
CA ASP A 139 -30.82 -29.39 -9.19
C ASP A 139 -29.81 -28.26 -9.51
N HIS A 140 -28.59 -28.39 -8.99
CA HIS A 140 -27.52 -27.39 -9.17
C HIS A 140 -27.26 -27.13 -10.67
N GLN A 141 -27.55 -28.13 -11.51
CA GLN A 141 -27.56 -28.08 -12.97
C GLN A 141 -28.55 -27.02 -13.50
N MET A 142 -29.79 -27.02 -13.01
CA MET A 142 -30.85 -26.12 -13.48
C MET A 142 -30.58 -24.65 -13.08
N LEU A 143 -29.99 -24.41 -11.91
CA LEU A 143 -29.56 -23.08 -11.48
C LEU A 143 -28.39 -22.54 -12.34
N PHE A 144 -27.47 -23.41 -12.75
CA PHE A 144 -26.38 -23.05 -13.66
C PHE A 144 -26.91 -22.69 -15.06
N GLU A 145 -27.89 -23.43 -15.58
CA GLU A 145 -28.52 -23.16 -16.89
C GLU A 145 -29.22 -21.79 -16.96
N TYR A 146 -29.82 -21.32 -15.86
CA TYR A 146 -30.42 -19.97 -15.78
C TYR A 146 -29.40 -18.85 -15.46
N GLY A 147 -28.10 -19.15 -15.36
CA GLY A 147 -27.07 -18.18 -15.03
C GLY A 147 -27.05 -17.73 -13.56
N LEU A 148 -27.78 -18.43 -12.68
CA LEU A 148 -27.88 -18.20 -11.24
C LEU A 148 -26.97 -19.12 -10.41
N GLY A 149 -26.25 -20.06 -11.04
CA GLY A 149 -25.44 -21.11 -10.40
C GLY A 149 -24.13 -20.64 -9.74
N ARG A 150 -24.03 -19.40 -9.26
CA ARG A 150 -22.84 -18.92 -8.54
C ARG A 150 -22.91 -19.36 -7.08
N ALA A 151 -21.85 -19.98 -6.56
CA ALA A 151 -21.79 -20.36 -5.14
C ALA A 151 -21.94 -19.14 -4.20
N ARG A 152 -21.37 -17.99 -4.60
CA ARG A 152 -21.45 -16.72 -3.88
C ARG A 152 -21.74 -15.58 -4.85
N VAL A 153 -22.50 -14.59 -4.39
CA VAL A 153 -22.81 -13.33 -5.10
C VAL A 153 -22.46 -12.14 -4.22
N LEU A 154 -22.43 -10.93 -4.77
CA LEU A 154 -22.24 -9.73 -3.95
C LEU A 154 -23.39 -9.59 -2.93
N SER A 155 -23.03 -9.42 -1.66
CA SER A 155 -23.98 -9.05 -0.60
C SER A 155 -24.46 -7.60 -0.78
N ALA A 156 -25.39 -7.15 0.07
CA ALA A 156 -25.77 -5.74 0.13
C ALA A 156 -24.56 -4.85 0.44
N ILE A 157 -23.75 -5.23 1.43
CA ILE A 157 -22.51 -4.54 1.83
C ILE A 157 -21.53 -4.49 0.65
N GLY A 158 -21.34 -5.61 -0.06
CA GLY A 158 -20.45 -5.68 -1.21
C GLY A 158 -20.88 -4.73 -2.34
N ARG A 159 -22.20 -4.62 -2.59
CA ARG A 159 -22.75 -3.67 -3.56
C ARG A 159 -22.53 -2.23 -3.13
N ASP A 160 -22.84 -1.89 -1.88
CA ASP A 160 -22.70 -0.52 -1.38
C ASP A 160 -21.24 -0.04 -1.42
N LEU A 161 -20.30 -0.91 -1.06
CA LEU A 161 -18.87 -0.62 -1.17
C LEU A 161 -18.42 -0.42 -2.63
N ALA A 162 -18.97 -1.19 -3.57
CA ALA A 162 -18.68 -1.02 -4.99
C ALA A 162 -19.26 0.30 -5.53
N VAL A 163 -20.52 0.59 -5.22
CA VAL A 163 -21.21 1.83 -5.59
C VAL A 163 -20.44 3.04 -5.08
N ASN A 164 -20.09 3.07 -3.79
CA ASN A 164 -19.35 4.18 -3.20
C ASN A 164 -18.01 4.38 -3.91
N ARG A 165 -17.23 3.31 -4.13
CA ARG A 165 -15.93 3.40 -4.82
C ARG A 165 -16.06 3.89 -6.26
N TRP A 166 -17.06 3.41 -7.01
CA TRP A 166 -17.25 3.80 -8.41
C TRP A 166 -17.74 5.24 -8.53
N HIS A 167 -18.72 5.63 -7.70
CA HIS A 167 -19.30 6.98 -7.73
C HIS A 167 -18.32 8.05 -7.23
N SER A 168 -17.46 7.74 -6.24
CA SER A 168 -16.42 8.66 -5.78
C SER A 168 -15.12 8.57 -6.60
N GLY A 169 -15.09 7.74 -7.64
CA GLY A 169 -13.90 7.47 -8.45
C GLY A 169 -13.79 8.37 -9.67
N GLU A 170 -12.82 8.07 -10.54
CA GLU A 170 -12.57 8.82 -11.78
C GLU A 170 -13.75 8.78 -12.76
N SER A 171 -14.48 7.66 -12.77
CA SER A 171 -15.68 7.45 -13.59
C SER A 171 -16.98 7.85 -12.88
N GLY A 172 -16.87 8.66 -11.82
CA GLY A 172 -17.99 9.25 -11.06
C GLY A 172 -18.31 10.69 -11.49
N PRO A 173 -19.45 11.25 -11.04
CA PRO A 173 -19.92 12.58 -11.46
C PRO A 173 -19.04 13.74 -11.01
N ASP A 174 -18.31 13.58 -9.91
CA ASP A 174 -17.48 14.65 -9.33
C ASP A 174 -16.05 14.69 -9.91
N SER A 175 -15.75 13.86 -10.92
CA SER A 175 -14.41 13.86 -11.52
C SER A 175 -14.17 15.12 -12.37
N PRO A 176 -12.93 15.59 -12.51
CA PRO A 176 -12.61 16.74 -13.37
C PRO A 176 -13.07 16.55 -14.82
N LEU A 177 -13.05 15.29 -15.30
CA LEU A 177 -13.52 14.94 -16.64
C LEU A 177 -15.04 15.12 -16.75
N ALA A 178 -15.80 14.63 -15.76
CA ALA A 178 -17.25 14.80 -15.71
C ALA A 178 -17.65 16.28 -15.65
N ALA A 179 -16.95 17.08 -14.85
CA ALA A 179 -17.20 18.51 -14.72
C ALA A 179 -16.98 19.28 -16.04
N ALA A 180 -16.08 18.81 -16.92
CA ALA A 180 -15.80 19.42 -18.21
C ALA A 180 -16.67 18.85 -19.36
N ALA A 181 -17.39 17.75 -19.12
CA ALA A 181 -18.16 17.08 -20.14
C ALA A 181 -19.43 17.86 -20.49
N PRO A 182 -19.83 17.90 -21.78
CA PRO A 182 -21.00 18.66 -22.23
C PRO A 182 -22.34 17.98 -21.88
N ALA A 183 -22.31 16.68 -21.56
CA ALA A 183 -23.49 15.87 -21.28
C ALA A 183 -23.11 14.64 -20.44
N GLN A 184 -24.13 14.05 -19.81
CA GLN A 184 -23.98 12.93 -18.89
C GLN A 184 -24.13 11.58 -19.60
N CYS A 185 -23.55 10.52 -19.04
CA CYS A 185 -23.60 9.17 -19.59
C CYS A 185 -25.03 8.65 -19.77
N SER A 186 -25.96 9.01 -18.89
CA SER A 186 -27.38 8.63 -18.96
C SER A 186 -28.09 9.05 -20.25
N THR A 187 -27.58 10.07 -20.95
CA THR A 187 -28.12 10.54 -22.24
C THR A 187 -27.28 10.08 -23.44
N CYS A 188 -26.18 9.37 -23.21
CA CYS A 188 -25.22 8.98 -24.24
C CYS A 188 -25.64 7.67 -24.92
N GLY A 189 -25.62 7.62 -26.25
CA GLY A 189 -25.90 6.41 -27.03
C GLY A 189 -24.86 5.29 -26.84
N PHE A 190 -23.65 5.60 -26.35
CA PHE A 190 -22.61 4.63 -26.03
C PHE A 190 -22.70 4.08 -24.59
N TYR A 191 -23.68 4.52 -23.80
CA TYR A 191 -23.87 4.04 -22.43
C TYR A 191 -24.66 2.74 -22.44
N TRP A 192 -24.02 1.65 -22.01
CA TRP A 192 -24.65 0.34 -21.85
C TRP A 192 -25.05 0.11 -20.39
N PRO A 193 -26.34 0.18 -20.01
CA PRO A 193 -26.73 0.11 -18.60
C PRO A 193 -26.48 -1.27 -18.00
N LEU A 194 -26.05 -1.31 -16.73
CA LEU A 194 -25.89 -2.58 -16.01
C LEU A 194 -27.25 -3.30 -15.84
N ALA A 195 -27.20 -4.58 -15.47
CA ALA A 195 -28.39 -5.36 -15.13
C ALA A 195 -28.77 -5.21 -13.65
N GLY A 196 -30.03 -5.54 -13.33
CA GLY A 196 -30.52 -5.61 -11.95
C GLY A 196 -30.56 -4.27 -11.22
N ALA A 197 -30.32 -4.30 -9.91
CA ALA A 197 -30.53 -3.14 -9.02
C ALA A 197 -29.63 -1.93 -9.33
N LEU A 198 -28.48 -2.13 -9.99
CA LEU A 198 -27.55 -1.04 -10.32
C LEU A 198 -27.87 -0.35 -11.66
N ARG A 199 -28.82 -0.86 -12.44
CA ARG A 199 -29.15 -0.39 -13.80
C ARG A 199 -29.42 1.11 -13.88
N LEU A 200 -30.03 1.68 -12.86
CA LEU A 200 -30.43 3.09 -12.85
C LEU A 200 -29.25 4.05 -12.58
N GLY A 201 -28.21 3.59 -11.88
CA GLY A 201 -27.10 4.44 -11.46
C GLY A 201 -25.79 4.19 -12.20
N PHE A 202 -25.62 3.04 -12.87
CA PHE A 202 -24.34 2.65 -13.46
C PHE A 202 -24.51 1.87 -14.78
N GLY A 203 -23.51 2.02 -15.65
CA GLY A 203 -23.40 1.34 -16.93
C GLY A 203 -21.94 1.18 -17.34
N VAL A 204 -21.70 0.67 -18.54
CA VAL A 204 -20.38 0.55 -19.16
C VAL A 204 -20.30 1.53 -20.33
N CYS A 205 -19.17 2.24 -20.46
CA CYS A 205 -18.91 3.01 -21.67
C CYS A 205 -18.45 2.07 -22.80
N ALA A 206 -19.10 2.15 -23.95
CA ALA A 206 -18.77 1.35 -25.13
C ALA A 206 -18.20 2.20 -26.29
N ASN A 207 -17.65 3.37 -25.99
CA ASN A 207 -17.02 4.23 -26.99
C ASN A 207 -15.50 4.03 -26.93
N GLU A 208 -14.92 3.39 -27.95
CA GLU A 208 -13.48 3.09 -28.05
C GLU A 208 -12.57 4.33 -27.98
N PHE A 209 -13.11 5.52 -28.29
CA PHE A 209 -12.39 6.79 -28.23
C PHE A 209 -12.52 7.50 -26.88
N ALA A 210 -13.41 7.02 -25.99
CA ALA A 210 -13.55 7.58 -24.67
C ALA A 210 -12.46 7.03 -23.73
N PRO A 211 -11.96 7.83 -22.77
CA PRO A 211 -11.00 7.36 -21.76
C PRO A 211 -11.56 6.27 -20.82
N ASP A 212 -12.88 6.13 -20.78
CA ASP A 212 -13.60 5.17 -19.96
C ASP A 212 -14.11 3.93 -20.72
N ASP A 213 -13.67 3.71 -21.97
CA ASP A 213 -14.06 2.53 -22.74
C ASP A 213 -13.86 1.23 -21.94
N GLY A 214 -14.87 0.37 -21.93
CA GLY A 214 -14.88 -0.89 -21.20
C GLY A 214 -14.92 -0.76 -19.67
N LYS A 215 -15.02 0.45 -19.10
CA LYS A 215 -15.12 0.69 -17.65
C LYS A 215 -16.56 0.92 -17.21
N VAL A 216 -16.83 0.64 -15.93
CA VAL A 216 -18.08 1.03 -15.28
C VAL A 216 -18.06 2.54 -15.01
N VAL A 217 -19.08 3.24 -15.48
CA VAL A 217 -19.29 4.68 -15.31
C VAL A 217 -20.61 4.94 -14.58
N ALA A 218 -20.66 6.00 -13.75
CA ALA A 218 -21.90 6.47 -13.16
C ALA A 218 -22.82 7.08 -14.24
N ALA A 219 -24.13 6.99 -14.05
CA ALA A 219 -25.12 7.52 -15.01
C ALA A 219 -25.03 9.04 -15.18
N ASP A 220 -24.55 9.75 -14.15
CA ASP A 220 -24.33 11.19 -14.09
C ASP A 220 -22.85 11.59 -14.33
N HIS A 221 -21.97 10.64 -14.66
CA HIS A 221 -20.61 10.90 -15.14
C HIS A 221 -20.63 11.47 -16.58
N GLY A 222 -19.51 12.00 -17.06
CA GLY A 222 -19.34 12.40 -18.46
C GLY A 222 -17.87 12.37 -18.89
N CYS A 223 -17.62 11.98 -20.15
CA CYS A 223 -16.26 11.77 -20.66
C CYS A 223 -15.84 12.69 -21.82
N GLY A 224 -16.71 13.60 -22.26
CA GLY A 224 -16.48 14.48 -23.41
C GLY A 224 -16.71 13.84 -24.78
N ALA A 225 -16.53 12.53 -24.91
CA ALA A 225 -16.80 11.75 -26.13
C ALA A 225 -18.27 11.28 -26.21
N HIS A 226 -19.22 12.19 -25.96
CA HIS A 226 -20.64 11.90 -25.99
C HIS A 226 -21.11 11.58 -27.43
N SER A 227 -22.11 10.70 -27.59
CA SER A 227 -22.63 10.33 -28.92
C SER A 227 -23.23 11.51 -29.71
N GLU A 228 -23.65 12.54 -28.98
CA GLU A 228 -24.18 13.79 -29.52
C GLU A 228 -23.20 14.96 -29.34
N ALA A 229 -21.91 14.68 -29.04
CA ALA A 229 -20.90 15.72 -28.94
C ALA A 229 -20.76 16.38 -30.33
N ALA A 230 -21.22 17.62 -30.43
CA ALA A 230 -20.97 18.42 -31.61
C ALA A 230 -19.50 18.89 -31.58
N PRO A 231 -18.76 18.81 -32.71
CA PRO A 231 -17.48 19.48 -32.79
C PRO A 231 -17.72 20.96 -32.47
N ALA A 232 -16.89 21.54 -31.60
CA ALA A 232 -16.85 22.98 -31.48
C ALA A 232 -16.69 23.54 -32.90
N PRO A 233 -17.46 24.57 -33.31
CA PRO A 233 -17.21 25.24 -34.58
C PRO A 233 -15.73 25.57 -34.56
N SER A 234 -15.00 25.03 -35.54
CA SER A 234 -13.56 25.26 -35.60
C SER A 234 -13.38 26.77 -35.49
N ALA A 235 -12.71 27.22 -34.44
CA ALA A 235 -12.01 28.47 -34.54
C ALA A 235 -10.91 28.18 -35.57
N ALA A 236 -11.29 28.19 -36.85
CA ALA A 236 -10.45 28.76 -37.87
C ALA A 236 -10.27 30.20 -37.40
N GLY A 237 -9.38 30.39 -36.42
CA GLY A 237 -8.73 31.65 -36.20
C GLY A 237 -8.29 32.03 -37.59
N GLU A 238 -8.82 33.16 -38.05
CA GLU A 238 -8.51 33.75 -39.34
C GLU A 238 -7.05 33.43 -39.66
N ALA A 239 -6.85 32.56 -40.66
CA ALA A 239 -5.50 32.15 -41.01
C ALA A 239 -4.70 33.44 -41.16
N PRO A 240 -3.59 33.64 -40.43
CA PRO A 240 -2.87 34.90 -40.49
C PRO A 240 -2.61 35.18 -41.96
N GLN A 241 -3.05 36.34 -42.42
CA GLN A 241 -2.89 36.78 -43.81
C GLN A 241 -1.45 36.47 -44.21
N PRO A 242 -1.21 35.73 -45.30
CA PRO A 242 0.15 35.40 -45.70
C PRO A 242 0.91 36.71 -45.89
N ILE A 243 2.02 36.87 -45.17
CA ILE A 243 2.92 38.00 -45.36
C ILE A 243 3.65 37.75 -46.69
N LEU A 244 3.21 38.42 -47.75
CA LEU A 244 3.89 38.46 -49.05
C LEU A 244 5.02 39.49 -48.96
N ASP A 245 6.27 39.03 -49.02
CA ASP A 245 7.45 39.91 -49.13
C ASP A 245 7.72 40.26 -50.60
N ASP A 246 6.87 41.13 -51.14
CA ASP A 246 6.94 41.59 -52.54
C ASP A 246 8.05 42.64 -52.79
N LEU A 247 8.96 42.86 -51.82
CA LEU A 247 10.05 43.84 -51.94
C LEU A 247 11.44 43.20 -52.11
N GLY A 248 11.54 41.87 -52.06
CA GLY A 248 12.77 41.15 -52.38
C GLY A 248 12.89 40.89 -53.89
N TYR A 249 13.79 41.61 -54.58
CA TYR A 249 14.18 41.24 -55.94
C TYR A 249 15.28 40.17 -55.89
N ASP A 250 15.03 39.02 -56.51
CA ASP A 250 16.07 37.99 -56.67
C ASP A 250 17.01 38.42 -57.81
N PRO A 251 18.32 38.68 -57.55
CA PRO A 251 19.25 39.07 -58.59
C PRO A 251 19.50 37.87 -59.50
N MET A 252 19.05 37.98 -60.75
CA MET A 252 19.41 37.03 -61.80
C MET A 252 20.92 37.15 -62.09
N PRO A 253 21.69 36.05 -62.11
CA PRO A 253 23.11 36.13 -62.45
C PRO A 253 23.27 36.57 -63.91
N GLU A 254 23.96 37.68 -64.12
CA GLU A 254 24.44 38.08 -65.44
C GLU A 254 25.56 37.09 -65.84
N GLY A 255 25.46 36.54 -67.06
CA GLY A 255 26.30 35.45 -67.57
C GLY A 255 27.78 35.78 -67.71
#